data_AF-A0A960VZ72-F1
#
_entry.id   AF-A0A960VZ72-F1
#
_cell.length_a   1.000
_cell.length_b   1.000
_cell.length_c   1.000
_cell.angle_alpha   90.00
_cell.angle_beta   90.00
_cell.angle_gamma   90.00
#
_symmetry.space_group_name_H-M   'P 1'
#
loop_
_entity.id
_entity.type
_entity.pdbx_description
1 polymer ?
#
loop_
_entity_poly.entity_id
_entity_poly.type
_entity_poly.pdbx_seq_one_letter_code
_entity_poly.pdbx_strand_id
1 'polypeptide(L)'
;MNNSHKILNGDVFSSLCKIKDNTIDFAVTSPPYWGQRDYGFEGQIGNEKNYMEYISRLIFIFHKLRKKLKKDGVFFLNVGDKYISKYGKSPLAFVPYKLAYFMVMDGWMLNDILIWYKPNHMPSSIKNRFTNSHEPIFVFSKNDNNIFTKFKNNNMEYSNVLKVNLQPTPYKHVATYPEKLIEKLINMTDIPNNGIVLDPFAGSGTTLKVTQRTKNLSGIMIEMGEEYIKIIQERCFISSNNIEKIDFTPYKFPMIEEKKNFSDNSKDTIDIKSKGFLKITETKEDYYNLLGKFFNNDLKNFLNPTSVCLIGTKEFDIELIFRTSLLNNNGWVIRNLLVVEQDKKWFPVFMVVDDNKRVNYNFDYKKLNLKHKNNNNIDWSKVNFIGYEVKDSISKNKRKGYLIKILEKYANCFPKYVIVKWEDGIFTKEFVIYSEDEINRNLEFINGHDSTLPVLKEKLSFIELNKNIQINDFQINIIDKEKNNLYNGKFNNEIRKNWGASPGARASMESDYFSLQRLYNVEQNLVCDYLNKQRIEKKLTKNGLTNLFPKEYKHTVGHWLRKDFGGSIPVPEDWKTLTKILNIDNSYTNYVCKTGLKLQTVKQGEHKLPDDFVPLKNLNKFSMLF
;
A
#
# COMPACT_ATOMS: atom_id res chain seq x y z
N MET A 1 -42.12 -21.93 -3.23
CA MET A 1 -40.98 -21.74 -2.31
C MET A 1 -41.43 -20.77 -1.22
N ASN A 2 -41.84 -21.27 -0.06
CA ASN A 2 -42.31 -20.42 1.06
C ASN A 2 -41.10 -20.01 1.91
N ASN A 3 -40.29 -19.07 1.44
CA ASN A 3 -39.27 -18.42 2.28
C ASN A 3 -39.91 -17.21 2.95
N SER A 4 -39.93 -17.18 4.28
CA SER A 4 -40.50 -16.06 5.03
C SER A 4 -39.44 -14.99 5.25
N HIS A 5 -39.44 -13.95 4.41
CA HIS A 5 -38.65 -12.74 4.64
C HIS A 5 -39.43 -11.77 5.51
N LYS A 6 -38.78 -11.20 6.53
CA LYS A 6 -39.41 -10.31 7.51
C LYS A 6 -38.59 -9.05 7.73
N ILE A 7 -39.29 -7.94 7.94
CA ILE A 7 -38.70 -6.66 8.36
C ILE A 7 -39.25 -6.31 9.73
N LEU A 8 -38.37 -6.01 10.68
CA LEU A 8 -38.71 -5.45 11.98
C LEU A 8 -38.43 -3.96 11.93
N ASN A 9 -39.50 -3.15 11.91
CA ASN A 9 -39.41 -1.70 11.91
C ASN A 9 -39.34 -1.21 13.36
N GLY A 10 -38.13 -0.86 13.82
CA GLY A 10 -37.90 -0.36 15.17
C GLY A 10 -36.42 -0.37 15.57
N ASP A 11 -36.15 0.07 16.80
CA ASP A 11 -34.79 0.07 17.37
C ASP A 11 -34.19 -1.35 17.38
N VAL A 12 -32.87 -1.42 17.16
CA VAL A 12 -32.13 -2.68 17.03
C VAL A 12 -32.22 -3.55 18.28
N PHE A 13 -32.10 -2.97 19.47
CA PHE A 13 -32.14 -3.75 20.72
C PHE A 13 -33.55 -4.28 20.97
N SER A 14 -34.55 -3.42 20.78
CA SER A 14 -35.97 -3.74 20.93
C SER A 14 -36.38 -4.87 19.98
N SER A 15 -35.96 -4.77 18.72
CA SER A 15 -36.21 -5.78 17.69
C SER A 15 -35.50 -7.10 17.96
N LEU A 16 -34.23 -7.07 18.40
CA LEU A 16 -33.52 -8.27 18.85
C LEU A 16 -34.24 -8.95 20.02
N CYS A 17 -34.92 -8.21 20.91
CA CYS A 17 -35.70 -8.82 22.00
C CYS A 17 -36.88 -9.67 21.51
N LYS A 18 -37.43 -9.39 20.32
CA LYS A 18 -38.54 -10.14 19.71
C LYS A 18 -38.08 -11.40 18.97
N ILE A 19 -36.82 -11.47 18.59
CA ILE A 19 -36.25 -12.65 17.92
C ILE A 19 -36.00 -13.74 18.95
N LYS A 20 -36.39 -14.99 18.64
CA LYS A 20 -36.12 -16.15 19.50
C LYS A 20 -34.62 -16.47 19.55
N ASP A 21 -34.12 -16.83 20.73
CA ASP A 21 -32.72 -17.24 20.90
C ASP A 21 -32.37 -18.50 20.10
N ASN A 22 -31.10 -18.63 19.70
CA ASN A 22 -30.59 -19.78 18.94
C ASN A 22 -31.34 -20.08 17.63
N THR A 23 -31.74 -19.06 16.88
CA THR A 23 -32.45 -19.22 15.61
C THR A 23 -31.68 -18.72 14.39
N ILE A 24 -30.74 -17.79 14.57
CA ILE A 24 -30.03 -17.14 13.45
C ILE A 24 -28.78 -17.94 13.07
N ASP A 25 -28.67 -18.31 11.79
CA ASP A 25 -27.50 -19.04 11.26
C ASP A 25 -26.38 -18.07 10.89
N PHE A 26 -26.73 -16.95 10.25
CA PHE A 26 -25.79 -15.99 9.69
C PHE A 26 -26.28 -14.58 9.99
N ALA A 27 -25.45 -13.76 10.62
CA ALA A 27 -25.69 -12.33 10.76
C ALA A 27 -24.62 -11.56 9.99
N VAL A 28 -25.01 -10.48 9.32
CA VAL A 28 -24.06 -9.54 8.70
C VAL A 28 -24.57 -8.13 8.87
N THR A 29 -23.68 -7.19 9.18
CA THR A 29 -24.11 -5.80 9.31
C THR A 29 -22.97 -4.80 9.19
N SER A 30 -23.37 -3.54 9.01
CA SER A 30 -22.54 -2.34 9.13
C SER A 30 -23.32 -1.31 9.95
N PRO A 31 -23.11 -1.23 11.27
CA PRO A 31 -23.82 -0.24 12.08
C PRO A 31 -23.47 1.17 11.61
N PRO A 32 -24.26 2.20 11.98
CA PRO A 32 -23.84 3.58 11.84
C PRO A 32 -22.43 3.80 12.41
N TYR A 33 -21.51 4.36 11.62
CA TYR A 33 -20.14 4.61 12.07
C TYR A 33 -20.07 5.86 12.96
N TRP A 34 -19.25 5.80 14.01
CA TRP A 34 -19.16 6.87 14.99
C TRP A 34 -18.76 8.23 14.39
N GLY A 35 -19.65 9.22 14.58
CA GLY A 35 -19.57 10.60 14.14
C GLY A 35 -19.46 10.77 12.63
N GLN A 36 -20.00 9.84 11.84
CA GLN A 36 -19.88 9.85 10.38
C GLN A 36 -21.08 10.49 9.69
N ARG A 37 -22.31 10.19 10.14
CA ARG A 37 -23.56 10.71 9.58
C ARG A 37 -24.55 10.99 10.71
N ASP A 38 -25.41 11.97 10.47
CA ASP A 38 -26.60 12.23 11.26
C ASP A 38 -27.83 11.80 10.43
N TYR A 39 -28.61 10.88 10.98
CA TYR A 39 -29.83 10.33 10.39
C TYR A 39 -31.10 11.04 10.88
N GLY A 40 -30.96 12.13 11.65
CA GLY A 40 -32.05 13.06 11.94
C GLY A 40 -33.03 12.65 13.03
N PHE A 41 -32.64 11.75 13.94
CA PHE A 41 -33.48 11.33 15.07
C PHE A 41 -32.72 11.25 16.40
N GLU A 42 -33.46 11.45 17.49
CA GLU A 42 -32.91 11.43 18.85
C GLU A 42 -32.50 10.00 19.26
N GLY A 43 -31.38 9.88 19.97
CA GLY A 43 -30.89 8.58 20.43
C GLY A 43 -30.25 7.70 19.35
N GLN A 44 -29.96 8.23 18.15
CA GLN A 44 -29.32 7.46 17.07
C GLN A 44 -27.97 6.86 17.47
N ILE A 45 -27.68 5.66 16.97
CA ILE A 45 -26.36 5.03 17.08
C ILE A 45 -25.39 5.79 16.18
N GLY A 46 -24.18 6.01 16.68
CA GLY A 46 -23.10 6.66 15.94
C GLY A 46 -22.89 8.12 16.33
N ASN A 47 -23.85 8.79 17.00
CA ASN A 47 -23.69 10.19 17.44
C ASN A 47 -23.45 10.34 18.94
N GLU A 48 -22.99 9.28 19.60
CA GLU A 48 -22.55 9.32 20.99
C GLU A 48 -21.41 10.33 21.18
N LYS A 49 -21.35 10.95 22.37
CA LYS A 49 -20.44 12.05 22.70
C LYS A 49 -18.97 11.67 22.49
N ASN A 50 -18.64 10.41 22.75
CA ASN A 50 -17.31 9.87 22.54
C ASN A 50 -17.38 8.43 22.00
N TYR A 51 -16.28 7.99 21.38
CA TYR A 51 -16.23 6.67 20.75
C TYR A 51 -16.35 5.50 21.76
N MET A 52 -16.01 5.68 23.04
CA MET A 52 -16.15 4.63 24.05
C MET A 52 -17.61 4.40 24.43
N GLU A 53 -18.42 5.46 24.47
CA GLU A 53 -19.87 5.35 24.65
C GLU A 53 -20.53 4.59 23.49
N TYR A 54 -20.14 4.92 22.25
CA TYR A 54 -20.54 4.18 21.05
C TYR A 54 -20.16 2.69 21.11
N ILE A 55 -18.89 2.39 21.45
CA ILE A 55 -18.40 1.02 21.60
C ILE A 55 -19.19 0.26 22.68
N SER A 56 -19.39 0.89 23.84
CA SER A 56 -20.11 0.29 24.97
C SER A 56 -21.55 -0.07 24.61
N ARG A 57 -22.24 0.84 23.91
CA ARG A 57 -23.59 0.62 23.42
C ARG A 57 -23.67 -0.52 22.41
N LEU A 58 -22.76 -0.56 21.43
CA LEU A 58 -22.73 -1.63 20.43
C LEU A 58 -22.41 -2.99 21.06
N ILE A 59 -21.52 -3.06 22.05
CA ILE A 59 -21.24 -4.31 22.76
C ILE A 59 -22.46 -4.82 23.48
N PHE A 60 -23.21 -3.94 24.16
CA PHE A 60 -24.45 -4.31 24.81
C PHE A 60 -25.50 -4.86 23.80
N ILE A 61 -25.64 -4.22 22.65
CA ILE A 61 -26.55 -4.66 21.58
C ILE A 61 -26.07 -6.00 20.98
N PHE A 62 -24.79 -6.13 20.69
CA PHE A 62 -24.24 -7.33 20.09
C PHE A 62 -24.18 -8.49 21.09
N HIS A 63 -24.05 -8.24 22.39
CA HIS A 63 -24.27 -9.25 23.42
C HIS A 63 -25.68 -9.88 23.29
N LYS A 64 -26.70 -9.05 23.04
CA LYS A 64 -28.06 -9.55 22.76
C LYS A 64 -28.12 -10.32 21.44
N LEU A 65 -27.49 -9.84 20.37
CA LEU A 65 -27.40 -10.53 19.07
C LEU A 65 -26.75 -11.91 19.22
N ARG A 66 -25.68 -12.02 20.00
CA ARG A 66 -24.98 -13.29 20.26
C ARG A 66 -25.96 -14.35 20.76
N LYS A 67 -26.90 -14.01 21.64
CA LYS A 67 -27.92 -14.96 22.15
C LYS A 67 -28.84 -15.47 21.02
N LYS A 68 -29.07 -14.66 19.99
CA LYS A 68 -29.92 -15.00 18.82
C LYS A 68 -29.25 -15.95 17.84
N LEU A 69 -27.92 -15.91 17.72
CA LEU A 69 -27.19 -16.86 16.89
C LEU A 69 -27.39 -18.30 17.37
N LYS A 70 -27.49 -19.25 16.45
CA LYS A 70 -27.33 -20.68 16.74
C LYS A 70 -25.94 -20.97 17.30
N LYS A 71 -25.75 -22.18 17.84
CA LYS A 71 -24.46 -22.60 18.42
C LYS A 71 -23.32 -22.50 17.39
N ASP A 72 -23.58 -22.88 16.15
CA ASP A 72 -22.64 -22.85 15.03
C ASP A 72 -22.84 -21.64 14.09
N GLY A 73 -23.69 -20.68 14.50
CA GLY A 73 -23.96 -19.47 13.73
C GLY A 73 -22.82 -18.43 13.82
N VAL A 74 -22.75 -17.57 12.81
CA VAL A 74 -21.66 -16.60 12.62
C VAL A 74 -22.18 -15.19 12.42
N PHE A 75 -21.40 -14.19 12.82
CA PHE A 75 -21.70 -12.77 12.69
C PHE A 75 -20.54 -12.03 12.02
N PHE A 76 -20.82 -11.44 10.86
CA PHE A 76 -19.90 -10.58 10.12
C PHE A 76 -20.18 -9.12 10.44
N LEU A 77 -19.22 -8.45 11.07
CA LEU A 77 -19.33 -7.04 11.47
C LEU A 77 -18.36 -6.19 10.65
N ASN A 78 -18.88 -5.34 9.77
CA ASN A 78 -18.10 -4.33 9.05
C ASN A 78 -18.20 -2.98 9.76
N VAL A 79 -17.07 -2.43 10.21
CA VAL A 79 -17.02 -1.08 10.80
C VAL A 79 -15.81 -0.34 10.25
N GLY A 80 -16.05 0.85 9.71
CA GLY A 80 -15.00 1.73 9.20
C GLY A 80 -14.31 2.48 10.33
N ASP A 81 -13.01 2.73 10.16
CA ASP A 81 -12.24 3.53 11.11
C ASP A 81 -12.28 5.02 10.76
N LYS A 82 -11.97 5.85 11.75
CA LYS A 82 -12.02 7.31 11.66
C LYS A 82 -10.72 7.93 12.13
N TYR A 83 -10.42 9.10 11.58
CA TYR A 83 -9.35 9.96 12.04
C TYR A 83 -9.91 11.00 13.02
N ILE A 84 -9.31 11.11 14.20
CA ILE A 84 -9.71 12.11 15.21
C ILE A 84 -8.84 13.36 15.03
N SER A 85 -9.43 14.56 15.08
CA SER A 85 -8.64 15.80 15.03
C SER A 85 -7.98 16.07 16.38
N LYS A 86 -6.65 15.90 16.47
CA LYS A 86 -5.85 16.25 17.66
C LYS A 86 -4.81 17.30 17.24
N TYR A 87 -5.17 18.59 17.33
CA TYR A 87 -4.26 19.73 17.12
C TYR A 87 -3.42 19.66 15.81
N GLY A 88 -4.08 19.40 14.67
CA GLY A 88 -3.44 19.35 13.34
C GLY A 88 -2.77 18.01 12.98
N LYS A 89 -2.53 17.11 13.95
CA LYS A 89 -2.14 15.72 13.70
C LYS A 89 -3.33 14.81 13.98
N SER A 90 -3.93 14.22 12.95
CA SER A 90 -5.07 13.31 13.14
C SER A 90 -4.62 11.86 13.35
N PRO A 91 -4.65 11.29 14.58
CA PRO A 91 -4.48 9.85 14.78
C PRO A 91 -5.64 9.06 14.15
N LEU A 92 -5.32 7.85 13.70
CA LEU A 92 -6.32 6.81 13.45
C LEU A 92 -6.91 6.37 14.80
N ALA A 93 -8.24 6.30 14.90
CA ALA A 93 -8.95 6.08 16.16
C ALA A 93 -8.95 4.63 16.64
N PHE A 94 -8.86 3.68 15.72
CA PHE A 94 -8.99 2.24 15.97
C PHE A 94 -10.36 1.84 16.53
N VAL A 95 -11.42 2.62 16.30
CA VAL A 95 -12.78 2.31 16.75
C VAL A 95 -13.21 0.86 16.40
N PRO A 96 -13.08 0.39 15.13
CA PRO A 96 -13.45 -0.98 14.78
C PRO A 96 -12.67 -2.05 15.56
N TYR A 97 -11.36 -1.85 15.73
CA TYR A 97 -10.50 -2.84 16.40
C TYR A 97 -10.69 -2.85 17.92
N LYS A 98 -10.94 -1.68 18.52
CA LYS A 98 -11.32 -1.57 19.94
C LYS A 98 -12.67 -2.22 20.21
N LEU A 99 -13.67 -1.96 19.34
CA LEU A 99 -14.97 -2.65 19.40
C LEU A 99 -14.78 -4.17 19.35
N ALA A 100 -13.99 -4.66 18.38
CA ALA A 100 -13.75 -6.09 18.24
C ALA A 100 -13.03 -6.70 19.44
N TYR A 101 -12.01 -6.02 19.99
CA TYR A 101 -11.31 -6.47 21.20
C TYR A 101 -12.27 -6.61 22.39
N PHE A 102 -13.09 -5.59 22.65
CA PHE A 102 -14.02 -5.64 23.78
C PHE A 102 -15.21 -6.59 23.55
N MET A 103 -15.61 -6.85 22.30
CA MET A 103 -16.53 -7.95 21.99
C MET A 103 -15.92 -9.31 22.35
N VAL A 104 -14.62 -9.52 22.08
CA VAL A 104 -13.93 -10.75 22.52
C VAL A 104 -13.91 -10.84 24.06
N MET A 105 -13.68 -9.73 24.76
CA MET A 105 -13.77 -9.69 26.23
C MET A 105 -15.18 -9.94 26.78
N ASP A 106 -16.23 -9.57 26.03
CA ASP A 106 -17.64 -9.94 26.32
C ASP A 106 -17.93 -11.44 25.99
N GLY A 107 -16.92 -12.18 25.55
CA GLY A 107 -16.93 -13.61 25.33
C GLY A 107 -17.26 -14.02 23.89
N TRP A 108 -17.36 -13.08 22.95
CA TRP A 108 -17.36 -13.45 21.54
C TRP A 108 -16.05 -14.12 21.17
N MET A 109 -16.11 -14.99 20.17
CA MET A 109 -14.91 -15.60 19.63
C MET A 109 -14.70 -15.08 18.21
N LEU A 110 -13.54 -14.49 17.97
CA LEU A 110 -13.16 -13.88 16.69
C LEU A 110 -12.44 -14.92 15.82
N ASN A 111 -13.12 -15.43 14.81
CA ASN A 111 -12.62 -16.48 13.92
C ASN A 111 -11.67 -15.98 12.82
N ASP A 112 -11.86 -14.74 12.36
CA ASP A 112 -10.99 -14.10 11.38
C ASP A 112 -11.24 -12.58 11.32
N ILE A 113 -10.29 -11.86 10.73
CA ILE A 113 -10.45 -10.45 10.35
C ILE A 113 -10.26 -10.40 8.83
N LEU A 114 -11.37 -10.27 8.10
CA LEU A 114 -11.32 -10.11 6.65
C LEU A 114 -11.04 -8.65 6.31
N ILE A 115 -10.28 -8.41 5.25
CA ILE A 115 -10.03 -7.08 4.73
C ILE A 115 -10.84 -6.88 3.46
N TRP A 116 -11.85 -6.03 3.50
CA TRP A 116 -12.49 -5.54 2.29
C TRP A 116 -11.61 -4.48 1.65
N TYR A 117 -10.88 -4.86 0.60
CA TYR A 117 -10.12 -3.94 -0.23
C TYR A 117 -11.01 -3.36 -1.34
N LYS A 118 -10.97 -2.03 -1.50
CA LYS A 118 -11.77 -1.24 -2.46
C LYS A 118 -10.87 -0.72 -3.60
N PRO A 119 -10.74 -1.45 -4.74
CA PRO A 119 -9.85 -1.04 -5.83
C PRO A 119 -10.19 0.33 -6.43
N ASN A 120 -11.48 0.67 -6.47
CA ASN A 120 -12.01 1.95 -6.96
C ASN A 120 -12.24 2.99 -5.84
N HIS A 121 -11.47 2.93 -4.76
CA HIS A 121 -11.55 3.94 -3.71
C HIS A 121 -11.15 5.33 -4.23
N MET A 122 -11.80 6.37 -3.71
CA MET A 122 -11.47 7.74 -4.08
C MET A 122 -10.11 8.14 -3.45
N PRO A 123 -9.19 8.75 -4.22
CA PRO A 123 -7.92 9.22 -3.68
C PRO A 123 -8.13 10.33 -2.65
N SER A 124 -7.26 10.37 -1.62
CA SER A 124 -7.25 11.45 -0.63
C SER A 124 -6.25 12.55 -1.01
N SER A 125 -6.61 13.81 -0.79
CA SER A 125 -5.71 14.97 -0.96
C SER A 125 -4.71 15.14 0.20
N ILE A 126 -4.80 14.29 1.23
CA ILE A 126 -3.98 14.36 2.44
C ILE A 126 -2.56 13.85 2.14
N LYS A 127 -1.54 14.65 2.41
CA LYS A 127 -0.13 14.38 2.04
C LYS A 127 0.71 13.68 3.12
N ASN A 128 0.15 13.47 4.31
CA ASN A 128 0.90 13.07 5.50
C ASN A 128 0.48 11.70 6.07
N ARG A 129 -0.18 10.90 5.23
CA ARG A 129 -0.55 9.48 5.45
C ARG A 129 -0.98 8.87 4.12
N PHE A 130 -1.13 7.55 4.10
CA PHE A 130 -1.68 6.84 2.95
C PHE A 130 -3.21 7.00 2.88
N THR A 131 -3.76 6.88 1.67
CA THR A 131 -5.22 6.83 1.50
C THR A 131 -5.75 5.54 2.11
N ASN A 132 -6.82 5.64 2.90
CA ASN A 132 -7.47 4.44 3.43
C ASN A 132 -8.36 3.81 2.35
N SER A 133 -7.94 2.66 1.84
CA SER A 133 -8.57 1.96 0.70
C SER A 133 -9.22 0.64 1.12
N HIS A 134 -9.29 0.35 2.40
CA HIS A 134 -9.85 -0.89 2.92
C HIS A 134 -10.78 -0.64 4.13
N GLU A 135 -11.54 -1.66 4.51
CA GLU A 135 -12.26 -1.75 5.78
C GLU A 135 -12.15 -3.17 6.35
N PRO A 136 -12.04 -3.32 7.69
CA PRO A 136 -12.11 -4.63 8.32
C PRO A 136 -13.56 -5.16 8.35
N ILE A 137 -13.69 -6.47 8.23
CA ILE A 137 -14.89 -7.24 8.53
C ILE A 137 -14.51 -8.30 9.54
N PHE A 138 -15.01 -8.18 10.76
CA PHE A 138 -14.75 -9.12 11.83
C PHE A 138 -15.72 -10.30 11.73
N VAL A 139 -15.18 -11.52 11.82
CA VAL A 139 -15.98 -12.74 11.79
C VAL A 139 -16.09 -13.30 13.20
N PHE A 140 -17.24 -13.10 13.83
CA PHE A 140 -17.51 -13.53 15.19
C PHE A 140 -18.41 -14.77 15.24
N SER A 141 -18.28 -15.56 16.30
CA SER A 141 -19.22 -16.64 16.60
C SER A 141 -19.23 -16.96 18.10
N LYS A 142 -19.99 -18.00 18.49
CA LYS A 142 -20.03 -18.51 19.86
C LYS A 142 -18.88 -19.48 20.18
N ASN A 143 -18.29 -20.15 19.18
CA ASN A 143 -17.25 -21.19 19.33
C ASN A 143 -16.63 -21.57 17.97
N ASP A 144 -15.48 -22.26 17.97
CA ASP A 144 -14.69 -22.56 16.77
C ASP A 144 -15.30 -23.59 15.83
N ASN A 145 -16.34 -24.31 16.26
CA ASN A 145 -17.08 -25.22 15.39
C ASN A 145 -18.32 -24.53 14.83
N ASN A 146 -18.13 -23.76 13.76
CA ASN A 146 -19.17 -22.93 13.17
C ASN A 146 -19.19 -23.03 11.63
N ILE A 147 -20.23 -22.49 11.01
CA ILE A 147 -20.43 -22.60 9.55
C ILE A 147 -19.36 -21.87 8.72
N PHE A 148 -18.62 -20.92 9.29
CA PHE A 148 -17.50 -20.25 8.62
C PHE A 148 -16.20 -21.05 8.75
N THR A 149 -15.88 -21.58 9.93
CA THR A 149 -14.67 -22.39 10.13
C THR A 149 -14.75 -23.71 9.38
N LYS A 150 -15.95 -24.33 9.28
CA LYS A 150 -16.19 -25.48 8.40
C LYS A 150 -15.83 -25.16 6.94
N PHE A 151 -16.34 -24.04 6.41
CA PHE A 151 -15.97 -23.56 5.08
C PHE A 151 -14.45 -23.36 4.96
N LYS A 152 -13.84 -22.63 5.90
CA LYS A 152 -12.40 -22.32 5.90
C LYS A 152 -11.53 -23.58 5.88
N ASN A 153 -11.89 -24.58 6.68
CA ASN A 153 -11.16 -25.86 6.75
C ASN A 153 -11.27 -26.67 5.47
N ASN A 154 -12.40 -26.57 4.76
CA ASN A 154 -12.63 -27.26 3.49
C ASN A 154 -12.04 -26.53 2.27
N ASN A 155 -11.55 -25.30 2.43
CA ASN A 155 -11.08 -24.46 1.32
C ASN A 155 -9.63 -23.99 1.55
N MET A 156 -8.66 -24.82 1.16
CA MET A 156 -7.22 -24.51 1.31
C MET A 156 -6.78 -23.22 0.60
N GLU A 157 -7.51 -22.77 -0.42
CA GLU A 157 -7.23 -21.54 -1.15
C GLU A 157 -7.82 -20.26 -0.50
N TYR A 158 -8.46 -20.39 0.66
CA TYR A 158 -9.15 -19.29 1.33
C TYR A 158 -8.23 -18.06 1.57
N SER A 159 -8.66 -16.93 1.00
CA SER A 159 -8.07 -15.61 1.23
C SER A 159 -8.93 -14.78 2.18
N ASN A 160 -8.28 -14.16 3.17
CA ASN A 160 -8.94 -13.19 4.05
C ASN A 160 -8.79 -11.74 3.55
N VAL A 161 -8.41 -11.54 2.27
CA VAL A 161 -8.44 -10.24 1.58
C VAL A 161 -9.49 -10.28 0.47
N LEU A 162 -10.58 -9.53 0.65
CA LEU A 162 -11.72 -9.49 -0.26
C LEU A 162 -11.62 -8.27 -1.17
N LYS A 163 -11.21 -8.48 -2.42
CA LYS A 163 -11.14 -7.43 -3.45
C LYS A 163 -12.52 -7.21 -4.06
N VAL A 164 -13.23 -6.18 -3.60
CA VAL A 164 -14.60 -5.85 -4.05
C VAL A 164 -14.73 -4.35 -4.28
N ASN A 165 -15.19 -3.96 -5.46
CA ASN A 165 -15.43 -2.54 -5.79
C ASN A 165 -16.58 -1.95 -4.99
N LEU A 166 -16.50 -0.65 -4.69
CA LEU A 166 -17.64 0.14 -4.26
C LEU A 166 -18.74 0.10 -5.33
N GLN A 167 -19.99 -0.02 -4.88
CA GLN A 167 -21.18 -0.05 -5.71
C GLN A 167 -21.94 1.28 -5.54
N PRO A 168 -22.21 2.03 -6.63
CA PRO A 168 -23.08 3.20 -6.57
C PRO A 168 -24.50 2.84 -6.14
N THR A 169 -25.16 3.76 -5.42
CA THR A 169 -26.56 3.62 -5.04
C THR A 169 -27.36 4.84 -5.52
N PRO A 170 -28.57 4.65 -6.09
CA PRO A 170 -29.44 5.76 -6.47
C PRO A 170 -30.12 6.42 -5.25
N TYR A 171 -30.11 5.75 -4.10
CA TYR A 171 -30.78 6.23 -2.89
C TYR A 171 -29.90 7.22 -2.13
N LYS A 172 -30.46 8.39 -1.81
CA LYS A 172 -29.76 9.45 -1.05
C LYS A 172 -29.51 8.99 0.39
N HIS A 173 -28.42 9.48 0.98
CA HIS A 173 -28.05 9.26 2.39
C HIS A 173 -27.89 7.80 2.84
N VAL A 174 -27.90 6.83 1.92
CA VAL A 174 -27.57 5.44 2.24
C VAL A 174 -26.05 5.22 2.25
N ALA A 175 -25.56 4.46 3.21
CA ALA A 175 -24.20 3.91 3.21
C ALA A 175 -24.31 2.39 3.06
N THR A 176 -24.24 1.90 1.83
CA THR A 176 -24.38 0.47 1.54
C THR A 176 -23.02 -0.17 1.30
N TYR A 177 -22.73 -1.30 1.92
CA TYR A 177 -21.78 -2.23 1.34
C TYR A 177 -22.30 -2.78 -0.01
N PRO A 178 -21.41 -3.15 -0.95
CA PRO A 178 -21.79 -3.75 -2.23
C PRO A 178 -22.51 -5.09 -2.05
N GLU A 179 -23.46 -5.40 -2.91
CA GLU A 179 -24.11 -6.72 -2.92
C GLU A 179 -23.11 -7.85 -3.11
N LYS A 180 -22.11 -7.65 -3.97
CA LYS A 180 -21.04 -8.62 -4.24
C LYS A 180 -20.21 -8.94 -2.99
N LEU A 181 -20.11 -8.00 -2.06
CA LEU A 181 -19.43 -8.27 -0.79
C LEU A 181 -20.24 -9.28 0.03
N ILE A 182 -21.55 -9.06 0.16
CA ILE A 182 -22.46 -9.94 0.91
C ILE A 182 -22.57 -11.32 0.26
N GLU A 183 -22.66 -11.40 -1.06
CA GLU A 183 -22.59 -12.68 -1.79
C GLU A 183 -21.33 -13.46 -1.43
N LYS A 184 -20.18 -12.77 -1.38
CA LYS A 184 -18.91 -13.40 -1.04
C LYS A 184 -18.93 -13.91 0.40
N LEU A 185 -19.45 -13.13 1.35
CA LEU A 185 -19.56 -13.55 2.76
C LEU A 185 -20.48 -14.77 2.92
N ILE A 186 -21.64 -14.79 2.26
CA ILE A 186 -22.56 -15.95 2.28
C ILE A 186 -21.89 -17.18 1.66
N ASN A 187 -21.18 -17.02 0.54
CA ASN A 187 -20.48 -18.13 -0.12
C ASN A 187 -19.28 -18.64 0.68
N MET A 188 -18.77 -17.84 1.62
CA MET A 188 -17.70 -18.23 2.55
C MET A 188 -18.26 -18.90 3.82
N THR A 189 -19.48 -19.42 3.78
CA THR A 189 -20.14 -20.10 4.90
C THR A 189 -21.01 -21.27 4.44
N ASP A 190 -21.02 -22.33 5.25
CA ASP A 190 -21.86 -23.51 5.04
C ASP A 190 -23.25 -23.34 5.67
N ILE A 191 -23.96 -22.27 5.31
CA ILE A 191 -25.33 -22.03 5.78
C ILE A 191 -26.25 -23.17 5.28
N PRO A 192 -27.03 -23.83 6.17
CA PRO A 192 -27.96 -24.89 5.77
C PRO A 192 -29.09 -24.36 4.90
N ASN A 193 -29.73 -25.27 4.15
CA ASN A 193 -31.00 -24.97 3.47
C ASN A 193 -32.04 -24.51 4.51
N ASN A 194 -32.83 -23.50 4.17
CA ASN A 194 -33.76 -22.81 5.07
C ASN A 194 -33.09 -22.07 6.23
N GLY A 195 -31.77 -21.81 6.15
CA GLY A 195 -31.06 -21.00 7.13
C GLY A 195 -31.58 -19.56 7.20
N ILE A 196 -31.43 -18.94 8.37
CA ILE A 196 -31.92 -17.59 8.67
C ILE A 196 -30.76 -16.59 8.67
N VAL A 197 -30.86 -15.59 7.80
CA VAL A 197 -29.95 -14.45 7.68
C VAL A 197 -30.52 -13.25 8.44
N LEU A 198 -29.74 -12.66 9.35
CA LEU A 198 -30.08 -11.45 10.08
C LEU A 198 -29.22 -10.27 9.61
N ASP A 199 -29.86 -9.12 9.36
CA ASP A 199 -29.17 -7.83 9.31
C ASP A 199 -29.77 -6.88 10.37
N PRO A 200 -29.08 -6.62 11.49
CA PRO A 200 -29.55 -5.74 12.55
C PRO A 200 -29.54 -4.23 12.19
N PHE A 201 -28.91 -3.85 11.08
CA PHE A 201 -28.87 -2.47 10.56
C PHE A 201 -29.04 -2.50 9.04
N ALA A 202 -30.24 -2.86 8.59
CA ALA A 202 -30.47 -3.26 7.20
C ALA A 202 -30.30 -2.13 6.18
N GLY A 203 -30.49 -0.86 6.57
CA GLY A 203 -30.39 0.28 5.66
C GLY A 203 -31.27 0.09 4.43
N SER A 204 -30.70 0.14 3.22
CA SER A 204 -31.47 -0.10 1.99
C SER A 204 -31.78 -1.58 1.67
N GLY A 205 -31.46 -2.51 2.57
CA GLY A 205 -31.78 -3.94 2.41
C GLY A 205 -30.86 -4.69 1.46
N THR A 206 -29.60 -4.29 1.33
CA THR A 206 -28.60 -5.00 0.50
C THR A 206 -28.53 -6.48 0.89
N THR A 207 -28.49 -6.77 2.20
CA THR A 207 -28.44 -8.15 2.71
C THR A 207 -29.65 -8.96 2.30
N LEU A 208 -30.85 -8.39 2.41
CA LEU A 208 -32.08 -9.06 1.97
C LEU A 208 -32.08 -9.32 0.47
N LYS A 209 -31.67 -8.33 -0.34
CA LYS A 209 -31.62 -8.45 -1.80
C LYS A 209 -30.74 -9.62 -2.24
N VAL A 210 -29.60 -9.80 -1.58
CA VAL A 210 -28.71 -10.95 -1.83
C VAL A 210 -29.32 -12.25 -1.30
N THR A 211 -29.86 -12.23 -0.08
CA THR A 211 -30.49 -13.41 0.53
C THR A 211 -31.61 -14.00 -0.33
N GLN A 212 -32.45 -13.15 -0.95
CA GLN A 212 -33.54 -13.58 -1.84
C GLN A 212 -33.06 -14.30 -3.10
N ARG A 213 -31.85 -14.02 -3.57
CA ARG A 213 -31.27 -14.63 -4.78
C ARG A 213 -30.26 -15.73 -4.50
N THR A 214 -29.96 -16.01 -3.23
CA THR A 214 -28.89 -16.93 -2.84
C THR A 214 -29.44 -18.03 -1.94
N LYS A 215 -29.38 -19.28 -2.43
CA LYS A 215 -29.84 -20.48 -1.71
C LYS A 215 -31.33 -20.36 -1.29
N ASN A 216 -31.87 -21.38 -0.63
CA ASN A 216 -33.21 -21.31 -0.05
C ASN A 216 -33.12 -20.70 1.37
N LEU A 217 -32.85 -19.40 1.48
CA LEU A 217 -32.63 -18.70 2.76
C LEU A 217 -33.81 -17.81 3.14
N SER A 218 -34.02 -17.64 4.44
CA SER A 218 -34.95 -16.64 5.00
C SER A 218 -34.16 -15.45 5.53
N GLY A 219 -34.74 -14.24 5.43
CA GLY A 219 -34.08 -13.00 5.85
C GLY A 219 -34.89 -12.28 6.92
N ILE A 220 -34.23 -11.83 7.99
CA ILE A 220 -34.78 -10.93 9.00
C ILE A 220 -33.97 -9.63 8.95
N MET A 221 -34.63 -8.53 8.59
CA MET A 221 -34.03 -7.21 8.51
C MET A 221 -34.53 -6.35 9.66
N ILE A 222 -33.64 -5.67 10.37
CA ILE A 222 -34.01 -4.67 11.37
C ILE A 222 -33.60 -3.30 10.84
N GLU A 223 -34.54 -2.37 10.82
CA GLU A 223 -34.31 -1.00 10.38
C GLU A 223 -35.30 -0.08 11.11
N MET A 224 -34.84 1.11 11.49
CA MET A 224 -35.63 2.04 12.28
C MET A 224 -36.23 3.17 11.44
N GLY A 225 -35.52 3.62 10.41
CA GLY A 225 -35.97 4.73 9.57
C GLY A 225 -37.03 4.30 8.56
N GLU A 226 -38.22 4.90 8.62
CA GLU A 226 -39.32 4.57 7.71
C GLU A 226 -38.98 4.78 6.23
N GLU A 227 -38.10 5.74 5.92
CA GLU A 227 -37.59 5.95 4.56
C GLU A 227 -36.81 4.75 4.02
N TYR A 228 -35.99 4.12 4.87
CA TYR A 228 -35.21 2.94 4.51
C TYR A 228 -36.12 1.72 4.38
N ILE A 229 -37.14 1.59 5.23
CA ILE A 229 -38.14 0.52 5.10
C ILE A 229 -38.82 0.57 3.73
N LYS A 230 -39.24 1.75 3.26
CA LYS A 230 -39.82 1.92 1.91
C LYS A 230 -38.84 1.50 0.82
N ILE A 231 -37.57 1.88 0.95
CA ILE A 231 -36.51 1.44 0.02
C ILE A 231 -36.38 -0.09 0.01
N ILE A 232 -36.40 -0.75 1.17
CA ILE A 232 -36.33 -2.22 1.25
C ILE A 232 -37.55 -2.84 0.56
N GLN A 233 -38.76 -2.33 0.81
CA GLN A 233 -39.99 -2.81 0.19
C GLN A 233 -39.93 -2.74 -1.34
N GLU A 234 -39.55 -1.59 -1.89
CA GLU A 234 -39.43 -1.39 -3.34
C GLU A 234 -38.32 -2.26 -3.94
N ARG A 235 -37.14 -2.26 -3.31
CA ARG A 235 -35.95 -2.96 -3.84
C ARG A 235 -36.09 -4.49 -3.80
N CYS A 236 -36.75 -5.00 -2.77
CA CYS A 236 -36.85 -6.43 -2.45
C CYS A 236 -38.27 -7.00 -2.64
N PHE A 237 -39.21 -6.20 -3.14
CA PHE A 237 -40.61 -6.58 -3.36
C PHE A 237 -41.28 -7.20 -2.11
N ILE A 238 -41.05 -6.58 -0.95
CA ILE A 238 -41.59 -7.06 0.33
C ILE A 238 -42.98 -6.47 0.59
N SER A 239 -43.97 -7.35 0.76
CA SER A 239 -45.33 -6.98 1.17
C SER A 239 -45.37 -6.36 2.56
N SER A 240 -46.27 -5.40 2.78
CA SER A 240 -46.50 -4.76 4.09
C SER A 240 -46.87 -5.76 5.19
N ASN A 241 -47.45 -6.92 4.84
CA ASN A 241 -47.77 -7.99 5.80
C ASN A 241 -46.52 -8.64 6.42
N ASN A 242 -45.36 -8.47 5.79
CA ASN A 242 -44.08 -8.98 6.28
C ASN A 242 -43.31 -7.96 7.12
N ILE A 243 -43.92 -6.80 7.41
CA ILE A 243 -43.35 -5.75 8.23
C ILE A 243 -44.03 -5.76 9.60
N GLU A 244 -43.25 -5.96 10.64
CA GLU A 244 -43.70 -5.86 12.02
C GLU A 244 -43.15 -4.57 12.64
N LYS A 245 -44.03 -3.69 13.13
CA LYS A 245 -43.63 -2.53 13.92
C LYS A 245 -43.27 -2.98 15.33
N ILE A 246 -42.12 -2.55 15.82
CA ILE A 246 -41.60 -2.90 17.15
C ILE A 246 -41.57 -1.67 18.03
N ASP A 247 -42.27 -1.72 19.16
CA ASP A 247 -42.22 -0.66 20.17
C ASP A 247 -40.84 -0.55 20.80
N PHE A 248 -40.40 0.69 21.01
CA PHE A 248 -39.12 0.98 21.65
C PHE A 248 -39.13 0.48 23.10
N THR A 249 -38.12 -0.32 23.45
CA THR A 249 -37.86 -0.76 24.82
C THR A 249 -36.65 0.02 25.36
N PRO A 250 -36.82 0.91 26.35
CA PRO A 250 -35.69 1.63 26.95
C PRO A 250 -34.63 0.67 27.51
N TYR A 251 -33.36 0.96 27.25
CA TYR A 251 -32.24 0.18 27.78
C TYR A 251 -31.10 1.09 28.24
N LYS A 252 -30.35 0.60 29.24
CA LYS A 252 -29.08 1.19 29.69
C LYS A 252 -27.98 0.18 29.44
N PHE A 253 -26.79 0.67 29.11
CA PHE A 253 -25.60 -0.15 28.88
C PHE A 253 -24.46 0.28 29.81
N PRO A 254 -23.65 -0.66 30.31
CA PRO A 254 -22.50 -0.33 31.13
C PRO A 254 -21.43 0.35 30.28
N MET A 255 -20.75 1.36 30.84
CA MET A 255 -19.62 2.01 30.17
C MET A 255 -18.37 1.13 30.28
N ILE A 256 -17.67 0.96 29.18
CA ILE A 256 -16.40 0.24 29.12
C ILE A 256 -15.25 1.23 29.27
N GLU A 257 -14.26 0.86 30.07
CA GLU A 257 -13.04 1.64 30.25
C GLU A 257 -11.86 1.04 29.48
N GLU A 258 -11.13 1.91 28.78
CA GLU A 258 -9.87 1.55 28.14
C GLU A 258 -8.74 1.63 29.18
N LYS A 259 -8.13 0.49 29.51
CA LYS A 259 -6.92 0.46 30.34
C LYS A 259 -5.79 1.17 29.59
N LYS A 260 -5.29 2.27 30.15
CA LYS A 260 -4.32 3.16 29.49
C LYS A 260 -2.86 2.67 29.56
N ASN A 261 -2.55 1.73 30.45
CA ASN A 261 -1.17 1.35 30.73
C ASN A 261 -0.84 0.00 30.09
N PHE A 262 0.20 -0.02 29.27
CA PHE A 262 0.93 -1.22 28.87
C PHE A 262 2.24 -1.22 29.65
N SER A 263 2.46 -2.25 30.48
CA SER A 263 3.72 -2.46 31.20
C SER A 263 4.45 -3.63 30.57
N ASP A 264 5.64 -3.38 30.04
CA ASP A 264 6.52 -4.43 29.53
C ASP A 264 7.97 -4.13 29.95
N ASN A 265 8.66 -5.16 30.45
CA ASN A 265 9.95 -5.10 31.13
C ASN A 265 11.11 -5.49 30.20
N SER A 266 11.02 -5.23 28.90
CA SER A 266 12.07 -5.61 27.95
C SER A 266 13.28 -4.65 28.01
N LYS A 267 14.48 -5.22 28.14
CA LYS A 267 15.77 -4.50 28.35
C LYS A 267 16.66 -4.38 27.11
N ASP A 268 16.17 -4.74 25.93
CA ASP A 268 17.03 -4.81 24.74
C ASP A 268 17.28 -3.45 24.10
N THR A 269 18.56 -3.07 24.00
CA THR A 269 19.02 -1.91 23.24
C THR A 269 18.98 -2.17 21.74
N ILE A 270 18.27 -1.34 20.98
CA ILE A 270 18.38 -1.33 19.50
C ILE A 270 19.38 -0.22 19.14
N ASP A 271 20.34 -0.53 18.27
CA ASP A 271 21.21 0.45 17.63
C ASP A 271 20.40 1.27 16.60
N ILE A 272 19.69 2.29 17.09
CA ILE A 272 18.82 3.15 16.28
C ILE A 272 19.56 4.44 15.94
N LYS A 273 19.95 4.56 14.68
CA LYS A 273 20.38 5.83 14.07
C LYS A 273 19.20 6.81 14.10
N SER A 274 19.47 8.12 14.10
CA SER A 274 18.48 9.22 14.25
C SER A 274 17.37 9.33 13.19
N LYS A 275 17.24 8.35 12.29
CA LYS A 275 16.23 8.28 11.22
C LYS A 275 15.13 7.26 11.57
N GLY A 276 13.96 7.43 10.96
CA GLY A 276 12.86 6.45 11.07
C GLY A 276 13.26 5.07 10.54
N PHE A 277 12.47 4.03 10.84
CA PHE A 277 12.79 2.65 10.49
C PHE A 277 11.56 1.85 10.04
N LEU A 278 11.81 0.73 9.34
CA LEU A 278 10.82 -0.31 9.04
C LEU A 278 11.25 -1.60 9.76
N LYS A 279 10.37 -2.15 10.59
CA LYS A 279 10.58 -3.43 11.27
C LYS A 279 9.30 -4.27 11.19
N ILE A 280 9.40 -5.42 10.54
CA ILE A 280 8.35 -6.44 10.52
C ILE A 280 8.89 -7.64 11.29
N THR A 281 8.21 -8.06 12.34
CA THR A 281 8.57 -9.25 13.13
C THR A 281 7.84 -10.48 12.60
N GLU A 282 8.38 -11.67 12.88
CA GLU A 282 7.72 -12.93 12.53
C GLU A 282 6.73 -13.32 13.63
N THR A 283 7.07 -13.09 14.90
CA THR A 283 6.30 -13.51 16.07
C THR A 283 5.62 -12.33 16.80
N LYS A 284 4.57 -12.65 17.57
CA LYS A 284 3.92 -11.68 18.48
C LYS A 284 4.84 -11.21 19.61
N GLU A 285 5.67 -12.11 20.15
CA GLU A 285 6.58 -11.80 21.26
C GLU A 285 7.62 -10.75 20.87
N ASP A 286 8.27 -10.93 19.72
CA ASP A 286 9.19 -9.94 19.15
C ASP A 286 8.52 -8.59 18.93
N TYR A 287 7.24 -8.62 18.52
CA TYR A 287 6.46 -7.41 18.33
C TYR A 287 6.17 -6.71 19.66
N TYR A 288 5.79 -7.44 20.71
CA TYR A 288 5.55 -6.84 22.03
C TYR A 288 6.83 -6.24 22.62
N ASN A 289 7.97 -6.92 22.48
CA ASN A 289 9.28 -6.37 22.84
C ASN A 289 9.58 -5.05 22.10
N LEU A 290 9.25 -4.98 20.81
CA LEU A 290 9.36 -3.73 20.04
C LEU A 290 8.38 -2.66 20.53
N LEU A 291 7.13 -3.04 20.80
CA LEU A 291 6.07 -2.16 21.26
C LEU A 291 6.41 -1.54 22.62
N GLY A 292 6.95 -2.32 23.58
CA GLY A 292 7.36 -1.85 24.90
C GLY A 292 8.34 -0.67 24.85
N LYS A 293 9.22 -0.64 23.84
CA LYS A 293 10.18 0.47 23.64
C LYS A 293 9.51 1.79 23.27
N PHE A 294 8.33 1.74 22.66
CA PHE A 294 7.52 2.96 22.45
C PHE A 294 6.90 3.45 23.76
N PHE A 295 6.54 2.54 24.68
CA PHE A 295 5.91 2.91 25.95
C PHE A 295 6.89 3.47 26.99
N ASN A 296 8.15 3.01 26.97
CA ASN A 296 9.20 3.48 27.87
C ASN A 296 9.81 4.84 27.48
N ASN A 297 9.35 5.45 26.38
CA ASN A 297 9.86 6.71 25.80
C ASN A 297 11.36 6.73 25.41
N ASP A 298 12.11 5.63 25.60
CA ASP A 298 13.51 5.51 25.19
C ASP A 298 13.73 5.95 23.74
N LEU A 299 12.83 5.56 22.85
CA LEU A 299 12.89 5.88 21.41
C LEU A 299 12.81 7.38 21.10
N LYS A 300 12.11 8.18 21.92
CA LYS A 300 11.94 9.62 21.66
C LYS A 300 13.26 10.39 21.76
N ASN A 301 14.20 9.91 22.58
CA ASN A 301 15.50 10.55 22.75
C ASN A 301 16.42 10.34 21.52
N PHE A 302 16.20 9.28 20.75
CA PHE A 302 17.04 8.93 19.60
C PHE A 302 16.44 9.34 18.26
N LEU A 303 15.11 9.37 18.16
CA LEU A 303 14.42 9.66 16.90
C LEU A 303 14.20 11.17 16.71
N ASN A 304 14.50 11.68 15.51
CA ASN A 304 14.05 13.01 15.11
C ASN A 304 12.50 13.11 15.18
N PRO A 305 11.92 14.27 15.56
CA PRO A 305 10.45 14.45 15.65
C PRO A 305 9.67 14.24 14.33
N THR A 306 10.37 14.19 13.19
CA THR A 306 9.77 13.89 11.87
C THR A 306 9.98 12.45 11.41
N SER A 307 10.63 11.62 12.23
CA SER A 307 10.90 10.22 11.93
C SER A 307 9.61 9.42 11.82
N VAL A 308 9.61 8.49 10.88
CA VAL A 308 8.51 7.57 10.63
C VAL A 308 8.94 6.18 11.04
N CYS A 309 8.18 5.56 11.93
CA CYS A 309 8.40 4.17 12.28
C CYS A 309 7.28 3.34 11.64
N LEU A 310 7.65 2.40 10.79
CA LEU A 310 6.76 1.38 10.28
C LEU A 310 7.03 0.10 11.07
N ILE A 311 6.11 -0.26 11.96
CA ILE A 311 6.22 -1.46 12.79
C ILE A 311 5.10 -2.42 12.43
N GLY A 312 5.41 -3.70 12.21
CA GLY A 312 4.41 -4.72 11.90
C GLY A 312 4.86 -6.09 12.38
N THR A 313 3.96 -7.04 12.28
CA THR A 313 4.23 -8.45 12.64
C THR A 313 3.43 -9.34 11.72
N LYS A 314 3.98 -10.48 11.29
CA LYS A 314 3.23 -11.49 10.52
C LYS A 314 2.27 -12.29 11.38
N GLU A 315 2.64 -12.54 12.63
CA GLU A 315 1.78 -13.17 13.62
C GLU A 315 1.09 -12.10 14.48
N PHE A 316 -0.24 -12.07 14.47
CA PHE A 316 -1.02 -11.09 15.24
C PHE A 316 -2.40 -11.63 15.64
N ASP A 317 -2.99 -10.96 16.61
CA ASP A 317 -4.39 -11.12 17.02
C ASP A 317 -4.99 -9.73 17.28
N ILE A 318 -6.25 -9.71 17.71
CA ILE A 318 -6.95 -8.46 18.00
C ILE A 318 -6.39 -7.72 19.22
N GLU A 319 -5.83 -8.45 20.19
CA GLU A 319 -5.21 -7.86 21.37
C GLU A 319 -3.94 -7.09 21.00
N LEU A 320 -3.12 -7.63 20.09
CA LEU A 320 -1.95 -6.93 19.58
C LEU A 320 -2.34 -5.61 18.90
N ILE A 321 -3.36 -5.61 18.03
CA ILE A 321 -3.83 -4.38 17.38
C ILE A 321 -4.36 -3.39 18.42
N PHE A 322 -5.13 -3.86 19.41
CA PHE A 322 -5.64 -3.04 20.50
C PHE A 322 -4.50 -2.41 21.32
N ARG A 323 -3.53 -3.20 21.76
CA ARG A 323 -2.36 -2.73 22.54
C ARG A 323 -1.53 -1.73 21.75
N THR A 324 -1.31 -1.96 20.45
CA THR A 324 -0.65 -0.98 19.60
C THR A 324 -1.44 0.33 19.53
N SER A 325 -2.78 0.28 19.47
CA SER A 325 -3.62 1.49 19.41
C SER A 325 -3.43 2.42 20.62
N LEU A 326 -3.00 1.90 21.77
CA LEU A 326 -2.74 2.67 22.99
C LEU A 326 -1.55 3.63 22.86
N LEU A 327 -0.70 3.46 21.83
CA LEU A 327 0.36 4.43 21.50
C LEU A 327 -0.16 5.86 21.31
N ASN A 328 -1.39 6.03 20.80
CA ASN A 328 -2.05 7.33 20.65
C ASN A 328 -2.24 8.09 21.99
N ASN A 329 -2.20 7.37 23.11
CA ASN A 329 -2.34 7.89 24.46
C ASN A 329 -0.99 8.03 25.19
N ASN A 330 0.12 7.57 24.59
CA ASN A 330 1.45 7.58 25.22
C ASN A 330 2.49 8.30 24.35
N GLY A 331 2.20 9.54 23.96
CA GLY A 331 3.18 10.38 23.25
C GLY A 331 3.43 10.01 21.79
N TRP A 332 2.71 9.05 21.21
CA TRP A 332 2.84 8.68 19.81
C TRP A 332 1.54 8.92 19.05
N VAL A 333 1.63 8.97 17.72
CA VAL A 333 0.48 9.07 16.82
C VAL A 333 0.58 7.98 15.78
N ILE A 334 -0.42 7.11 15.73
CA ILE A 334 -0.56 6.16 14.63
C ILE A 334 -1.32 6.85 13.50
N ARG A 335 -0.61 7.07 12.39
CA ARG A 335 -1.07 7.81 11.22
C ARG A 335 -1.81 6.94 10.21
N ASN A 336 -1.52 5.65 10.21
CA ASN A 336 -2.10 4.70 9.28
C ASN A 336 -1.94 3.27 9.78
N LEU A 337 -2.92 2.42 9.45
CA LEU A 337 -2.79 0.97 9.50
C LEU A 337 -2.70 0.46 8.05
N LEU A 338 -1.52 0.01 7.66
CA LEU A 338 -1.30 -0.65 6.38
C LEU A 338 -1.65 -2.13 6.51
N VAL A 339 -2.33 -2.65 5.50
CA VAL A 339 -2.59 -4.08 5.34
C VAL A 339 -1.63 -4.58 4.27
N VAL A 340 -0.75 -5.51 4.65
CA VAL A 340 0.18 -6.14 3.72
C VAL A 340 -0.37 -7.51 3.38
N GLU A 341 -0.76 -7.72 2.12
CA GLU A 341 -1.18 -9.02 1.61
C GLU A 341 0.07 -9.85 1.25
N GLN A 342 0.18 -11.04 1.83
CA GLN A 342 1.20 -12.04 1.51
C GLN A 342 0.54 -13.43 1.54
N ASP A 343 0.76 -14.23 0.50
CA ASP A 343 0.28 -15.62 0.40
C ASP A 343 -1.23 -15.76 0.69
N LYS A 344 -2.04 -14.88 0.09
CA LYS A 344 -3.51 -14.78 0.27
C LYS A 344 -3.96 -14.43 1.71
N LYS A 345 -3.02 -14.22 2.65
CA LYS A 345 -3.25 -13.69 4.00
C LYS A 345 -2.84 -12.24 4.09
N TRP A 346 -3.16 -11.59 5.21
CA TRP A 346 -2.69 -10.25 5.49
C TRP A 346 -2.05 -10.14 6.86
N PHE A 347 -1.21 -9.12 7.03
CA PHE A 347 -0.69 -8.74 8.33
C PHE A 347 -0.62 -7.21 8.49
N PRO A 348 -0.75 -6.68 9.73
CA PRO A 348 -0.77 -5.24 9.99
C PRO A 348 0.63 -4.62 10.00
N VAL A 349 0.77 -3.44 9.39
CA VAL A 349 1.92 -2.56 9.57
C VAL A 349 1.42 -1.18 10.00
N PHE A 350 1.84 -0.74 11.17
CA PHE A 350 1.45 0.51 11.80
C PHE A 350 2.45 1.61 11.46
N MET A 351 1.93 2.73 10.97
CA MET A 351 2.71 3.93 10.71
C MET A 351 2.67 4.84 11.93
N VAL A 352 3.75 4.83 12.71
CA VAL A 352 3.87 5.54 13.98
C VAL A 352 4.80 6.74 13.83
N VAL A 353 4.39 7.88 14.38
CA VAL A 353 5.19 9.12 14.44
C VAL A 353 5.08 9.75 15.83
N ASP A 354 6.06 10.59 16.18
CA ASP A 354 6.02 11.38 17.41
C ASP A 354 4.82 12.35 17.42
N ASP A 355 4.17 12.51 18.56
CA ASP A 355 3.01 13.38 18.76
C ASP A 355 3.37 14.88 18.86
N ASN A 356 4.65 15.22 18.71
CA ASN A 356 5.19 16.58 18.80
C ASN A 356 4.41 17.62 17.97
N LYS A 357 3.81 18.60 18.63
CA LYS A 357 2.97 19.64 18.00
C LYS A 357 3.74 20.77 17.33
N ARG A 358 5.06 20.85 17.52
CA ARG A 358 5.89 21.95 17.03
C ARG A 358 6.38 21.77 15.59
N VAL A 359 6.13 20.60 14.99
CA VAL A 359 6.67 20.26 13.66
C VAL A 359 5.56 19.83 12.71
N ASN A 360 5.50 20.51 11.56
CA ASN A 360 4.66 20.08 10.44
C ASN A 360 5.24 18.79 9.85
N TYR A 361 4.47 17.71 9.96
CA TYR A 361 4.88 16.41 9.45
C TYR A 361 4.43 16.22 7.99
N ASN A 362 5.41 16.04 7.10
CA ASN A 362 5.23 15.53 5.75
C ASN A 362 5.79 14.11 5.68
N PHE A 363 5.00 13.18 5.15
CA PHE A 363 5.50 11.82 4.95
C PHE A 363 6.54 11.82 3.83
N ASP A 364 7.77 11.41 4.17
CA ASP A 364 8.86 11.23 3.23
C ASP A 364 9.47 9.84 3.44
N TYR A 365 9.19 8.93 2.52
CA TYR A 365 9.68 7.56 2.59
C TYR A 365 11.21 7.47 2.51
N LYS A 366 11.90 8.48 1.96
CA LYS A 366 13.38 8.51 1.89
C LYS A 366 14.01 8.66 3.27
N LYS A 367 13.24 9.12 4.27
CA LYS A 367 13.68 9.18 5.67
C LYS A 367 13.58 7.83 6.40
N LEU A 368 12.99 6.81 5.78
CA LEU A 368 12.98 5.46 6.32
C LEU A 368 14.34 4.82 6.07
N ASN A 369 14.98 4.37 7.14
CA ASN A 369 16.15 3.51 7.05
C ASN A 369 15.70 2.12 6.58
N LEU A 370 15.70 1.92 5.26
CA LEU A 370 15.42 0.63 4.65
C LEU A 370 16.75 -0.08 4.42
N LYS A 371 16.93 -1.26 5.03
CA LYS A 371 18.00 -2.16 4.61
C LYS A 371 17.74 -2.52 3.14
N HIS A 372 18.74 -2.36 2.27
CA HIS A 372 18.62 -2.81 0.89
C HIS A 372 18.25 -4.31 0.87
N LYS A 373 17.26 -4.69 0.05
CA LYS A 373 16.80 -6.08 -0.12
C LYS A 373 17.91 -7.04 -0.61
N ASN A 374 19.06 -6.52 -1.03
CA ASN A 374 20.15 -7.28 -1.62
C ASN A 374 21.31 -7.53 -0.65
N ASN A 375 21.01 -8.07 0.52
CA ASN A 375 21.98 -8.89 1.26
C ASN A 375 21.56 -10.37 1.22
N ASN A 376 21.00 -10.83 0.10
CA ASN A 376 21.13 -12.24 -0.25
C ASN A 376 22.57 -12.40 -0.74
N ASN A 377 23.33 -13.31 -0.11
CA ASN A 377 24.73 -13.64 -0.45
C ASN A 377 24.84 -14.17 -1.88
N ILE A 378 24.74 -13.29 -2.88
CA ILE A 378 25.09 -13.63 -4.26
C ILE A 378 26.60 -13.74 -4.30
N ASP A 379 27.09 -14.94 -4.57
CA ASP A 379 28.49 -15.20 -4.82
C ASP A 379 28.85 -14.71 -6.24
N TRP A 380 29.24 -13.44 -6.36
CA TRP A 380 29.57 -12.83 -7.65
C TRP A 380 30.81 -13.43 -8.32
N SER A 381 31.59 -14.25 -7.61
CA SER A 381 32.69 -14.99 -8.23
C SER A 381 32.21 -15.97 -9.30
N LYS A 382 30.95 -16.43 -9.20
CA LYS A 382 30.32 -17.39 -10.12
C LYS A 382 29.57 -16.75 -11.29
N VAL A 383 29.46 -15.41 -11.31
CA VAL A 383 28.72 -14.69 -12.35
C VAL A 383 29.68 -14.17 -13.41
N ASN A 384 29.47 -14.57 -14.67
CA ASN A 384 30.19 -14.00 -15.80
C ASN A 384 29.41 -12.81 -16.38
N PHE A 385 29.91 -11.59 -16.15
CA PHE A 385 29.29 -10.36 -16.62
C PHE A 385 29.64 -10.00 -18.07
N ILE A 386 30.61 -10.68 -18.68
CA ILE A 386 30.98 -10.44 -20.09
C ILE A 386 29.78 -10.81 -20.98
N GLY A 387 29.40 -9.89 -21.86
CA GLY A 387 28.25 -10.01 -22.75
C GLY A 387 26.94 -9.43 -22.19
N TYR A 388 26.92 -8.95 -20.95
CA TYR A 388 25.72 -8.27 -20.41
C TYR A 388 25.39 -7.03 -21.23
N GLU A 389 24.09 -6.86 -21.55
CA GLU A 389 23.59 -5.67 -22.24
C GLU A 389 23.79 -4.43 -21.35
N VAL A 390 24.19 -3.33 -21.97
CA VAL A 390 24.32 -2.01 -21.36
C VAL A 390 23.36 -1.06 -22.07
N LYS A 391 22.44 -0.45 -21.32
CA LYS A 391 21.47 0.50 -21.85
C LYS A 391 21.75 1.90 -21.35
N ASP A 392 21.91 2.86 -22.27
CA ASP A 392 21.94 4.27 -21.91
C ASP A 392 20.53 4.75 -21.58
N SER A 393 20.26 4.94 -20.28
CA SER A 393 18.95 5.39 -19.81
C SER A 393 18.86 6.90 -19.58
N ILE A 394 19.95 7.64 -19.74
CA ILE A 394 20.07 9.03 -19.30
C ILE A 394 20.22 10.03 -20.45
N SER A 395 20.94 9.66 -21.50
CA SER A 395 21.19 10.51 -22.66
C SER A 395 19.94 10.70 -23.51
N LYS A 396 19.90 11.74 -24.35
CA LYS A 396 18.78 11.95 -25.29
C LYS A 396 18.72 10.87 -26.36
N ASN A 397 19.89 10.52 -26.88
CA ASN A 397 20.04 9.44 -27.85
C ASN A 397 20.29 8.14 -27.10
N LYS A 398 19.23 7.37 -26.87
CA LYS A 398 19.31 6.07 -26.22
C LYS A 398 20.13 5.14 -27.10
N ARG A 399 21.16 4.54 -26.54
CA ARG A 399 22.01 3.57 -27.21
C ARG A 399 22.19 2.32 -26.36
N LYS A 400 22.53 1.23 -27.04
CA LYS A 400 22.82 -0.05 -26.44
C LYS A 400 24.28 -0.40 -26.66
N GLY A 401 24.80 -1.21 -25.76
CA GLY A 401 26.14 -1.74 -25.82
C GLY A 401 26.23 -3.03 -25.05
N TYR A 402 27.44 -3.58 -25.00
CA TYR A 402 27.71 -4.84 -24.31
C TYR A 402 28.99 -4.69 -23.50
N LEU A 403 28.98 -5.26 -22.29
CA LEU A 403 30.16 -5.34 -21.44
C LEU A 403 31.13 -6.34 -22.06
N ILE A 404 32.32 -5.90 -22.47
CA ILE A 404 33.30 -6.77 -23.16
C ILE A 404 34.54 -7.05 -22.32
N LYS A 405 34.80 -6.27 -21.27
CA LYS A 405 35.94 -6.47 -20.36
C LYS A 405 35.64 -5.95 -18.97
N ILE A 406 36.11 -6.67 -17.95
CA ILE A 406 36.16 -6.19 -16.55
C ILE A 406 37.61 -5.82 -16.26
N LEU A 407 37.85 -4.58 -15.85
CA LEU A 407 39.18 -4.05 -15.53
C LEU A 407 39.52 -4.21 -14.05
N GLU A 408 38.51 -4.02 -13.18
CA GLU A 408 38.65 -4.12 -11.73
C GLU A 408 37.34 -4.65 -11.14
N LYS A 409 37.44 -5.36 -10.02
CA LYS A 409 36.31 -5.86 -9.24
C LYS A 409 36.35 -5.29 -7.82
N TYR A 410 35.19 -5.15 -7.19
CA TYR A 410 35.07 -4.95 -5.76
C TYR A 410 35.54 -6.19 -4.99
N ALA A 411 35.77 -6.06 -3.68
CA ALA A 411 36.23 -7.16 -2.81
C ALA A 411 35.29 -8.39 -2.84
N ASN A 412 33.99 -8.17 -3.10
CA ASN A 412 32.99 -9.23 -3.24
C ASN A 412 32.92 -9.84 -4.66
N CYS A 413 33.91 -9.58 -5.51
CA CYS A 413 33.98 -10.01 -6.92
C CYS A 413 32.98 -9.36 -7.89
N PHE A 414 32.19 -8.35 -7.48
CA PHE A 414 31.32 -7.59 -8.38
C PHE A 414 32.15 -6.66 -9.30
N PRO A 415 31.76 -6.42 -10.58
CA PRO A 415 32.50 -5.51 -11.46
C PRO A 415 32.54 -4.09 -10.88
N LYS A 416 33.69 -3.43 -10.97
CA LYS A 416 33.92 -2.05 -10.50
C LYS A 416 34.27 -1.10 -11.63
N TYR A 417 35.17 -1.50 -12.52
CA TYR A 417 35.47 -0.79 -13.77
C TYR A 417 35.37 -1.74 -14.94
N VAL A 418 34.70 -1.31 -16.02
CA VAL A 418 34.43 -2.17 -17.18
C VAL A 418 34.65 -1.42 -18.49
N ILE A 419 34.85 -2.17 -19.57
CA ILE A 419 34.79 -1.64 -20.94
C ILE A 419 33.46 -2.04 -21.56
N VAL A 420 32.76 -1.05 -22.10
CA VAL A 420 31.53 -1.22 -22.87
C VAL A 420 31.83 -0.96 -24.34
N LYS A 421 31.44 -1.89 -25.21
CA LYS A 421 31.35 -1.67 -26.65
C LYS A 421 29.92 -1.27 -26.99
N TRP A 422 29.74 -0.04 -27.43
CA TRP A 422 28.45 0.47 -27.90
C TRP A 422 28.18 0.00 -29.33
N GLU A 423 26.90 -0.09 -29.70
CA GLU A 423 26.48 -0.52 -31.05
C GLU A 423 26.92 0.47 -32.15
N ASP A 424 27.19 1.72 -31.78
CA ASP A 424 27.77 2.75 -32.65
C ASP A 424 29.30 2.56 -32.88
N GLY A 425 29.89 1.49 -32.33
CA GLY A 425 31.31 1.15 -32.47
C GLY A 425 32.22 1.87 -31.47
N ILE A 426 31.68 2.72 -30.58
CA ILE A 426 32.46 3.43 -29.57
C ILE A 426 32.76 2.53 -28.38
N PHE A 427 33.94 2.69 -27.80
CA PHE A 427 34.36 2.00 -26.58
C PHE A 427 34.50 3.00 -25.44
N THR A 428 33.86 2.71 -24.30
CA THR A 428 33.97 3.54 -23.10
C THR A 428 34.40 2.72 -21.90
N LYS A 429 35.19 3.34 -21.01
CA LYS A 429 35.46 2.82 -19.67
C LYS A 429 34.46 3.41 -18.70
N GLU A 430 33.63 2.54 -18.15
CA GLU A 430 32.54 2.90 -17.24
C GLU A 430 32.83 2.41 -15.82
N PHE A 431 32.42 3.22 -14.84
CA PHE A 431 32.36 2.82 -13.44
C PHE A 431 31.04 2.09 -13.15
N VAL A 432 31.08 1.06 -12.32
CA VAL A 432 29.91 0.27 -11.94
C VAL A 432 29.52 0.57 -10.50
N ILE A 433 28.26 0.98 -10.31
CA ILE A 433 27.63 1.31 -9.04
C ILE A 433 27.23 0.02 -8.33
N TYR A 434 27.91 -0.31 -7.24
CA TYR A 434 27.52 -1.41 -6.34
C TYR A 434 26.70 -0.93 -5.14
N SER A 435 27.12 0.15 -4.46
CA SER A 435 26.44 0.73 -3.30
C SER A 435 26.28 2.25 -3.44
N GLU A 436 25.04 2.73 -3.48
CA GLU A 436 24.74 4.18 -3.53
C GLU A 436 25.22 4.90 -2.27
N ASP A 437 25.15 4.23 -1.12
CA ASP A 437 25.61 4.78 0.17
C ASP A 437 27.13 5.01 0.20
N GLU A 438 27.90 4.17 -0.49
CA GLU A 438 29.35 4.33 -0.59
C GLU A 438 29.71 5.52 -1.49
N ILE A 439 29.01 5.69 -2.61
CA ILE A 439 29.26 6.77 -3.57
C ILE A 439 28.90 8.13 -2.98
N ASN A 440 27.73 8.25 -2.35
CA ASN A 440 27.25 9.53 -1.83
C ASN A 440 28.07 10.05 -0.64
N ARG A 441 28.78 9.18 0.11
CA ARG A 441 29.70 9.60 1.20
C ARG A 441 30.94 10.35 0.70
N ASN A 442 31.27 10.21 -0.58
CA ASN A 442 32.38 10.94 -1.21
C ASN A 442 31.96 12.35 -1.68
N LEU A 443 30.70 12.74 -1.53
CA LEU A 443 30.21 14.09 -1.81
C LEU A 443 29.90 14.82 -0.50
N GLU A 444 30.56 15.95 -0.27
CA GLU A 444 30.36 16.80 0.89
C GLU A 444 29.64 18.09 0.50
N PHE A 445 28.60 18.41 1.28
CA PHE A 445 27.87 19.67 1.18
C PHE A 445 28.35 20.57 2.32
N ILE A 446 29.10 21.61 1.97
CA ILE A 446 29.62 22.59 2.94
C ILE A 446 28.71 23.80 2.90
N ASN A 447 28.23 24.27 4.05
CA ASN A 447 27.50 25.52 4.12
C ASN A 447 28.46 26.66 3.77
N GLY A 448 28.21 27.35 2.66
CA GLY A 448 29.04 28.47 2.24
C GLY A 448 28.98 29.59 3.28
N HIS A 449 30.12 30.24 3.54
CA HIS A 449 30.28 31.27 4.56
C HIS A 449 29.34 32.50 4.38
N ASP A 450 28.68 32.65 3.22
CA ASP A 450 27.80 33.79 2.95
C ASP A 450 26.65 33.50 1.94
N SER A 451 26.17 32.26 1.80
CA SER A 451 25.15 31.98 0.76
C SER A 451 24.10 30.92 1.09
N THR A 452 22.90 31.13 0.53
CA THR A 452 21.71 30.26 0.56
C THR A 452 21.87 28.92 -0.19
N LEU A 453 23.05 28.62 -0.75
CA LEU A 453 23.34 27.39 -1.48
C LEU A 453 24.57 26.67 -0.89
N PRO A 454 24.56 25.31 -0.86
CA PRO A 454 25.71 24.54 -0.40
C PRO A 454 26.85 24.56 -1.43
N VAL A 455 28.09 24.55 -0.94
CA VAL A 455 29.28 24.28 -1.73
C VAL A 455 29.47 22.78 -1.84
N LEU A 456 29.61 22.26 -3.06
CA LEU A 456 29.80 20.84 -3.32
C LEU A 456 31.29 20.51 -3.42
N LYS A 457 31.78 19.63 -2.55
CA LYS A 457 33.17 19.16 -2.57
C LYS A 457 33.22 17.64 -2.66
N GLU A 458 33.86 17.12 -3.69
CA GLU A 458 34.17 15.69 -3.78
C GLU A 458 35.43 15.40 -2.92
N LYS A 459 35.32 14.44 -2.00
CA LYS A 459 36.44 13.94 -1.19
C LYS A 459 37.20 12.90 -2.01
N LEU A 460 38.48 13.17 -2.31
CA LEU A 460 39.43 12.34 -3.09
C LEU A 460 39.24 12.30 -4.62
N SER A 461 40.30 11.88 -5.32
CA SER A 461 40.38 11.61 -6.76
C SER A 461 39.58 10.37 -7.18
N PHE A 462 38.30 10.34 -6.82
CA PHE A 462 37.33 9.44 -7.42
C PHE A 462 37.07 9.94 -8.85
N ILE A 463 37.92 9.45 -9.76
CA ILE A 463 37.60 9.15 -11.16
C ILE A 463 37.96 10.22 -12.22
N GLU A 464 39.05 9.95 -12.96
CA GLU A 464 39.28 10.38 -14.35
C GLU A 464 38.73 9.34 -15.35
N LEU A 465 37.44 9.00 -15.31
CA LEU A 465 36.85 7.96 -16.19
C LEU A 465 35.54 8.44 -16.81
N ASN A 466 35.04 7.65 -17.77
CA ASN A 466 34.07 8.01 -18.81
C ASN A 466 34.72 8.80 -19.98
N LYS A 467 35.93 8.38 -20.39
CA LYS A 467 36.60 8.86 -21.60
C LYS A 467 36.45 7.80 -22.71
N ASN A 468 36.32 8.25 -23.96
CA ASN A 468 36.42 7.38 -25.12
C ASN A 468 37.83 6.76 -25.15
N ILE A 469 37.91 5.48 -25.49
CA ILE A 469 39.19 4.76 -25.57
C ILE A 469 39.45 4.34 -27.01
N GLN A 470 40.68 4.54 -27.50
CA GLN A 470 41.14 3.95 -28.74
C GLN A 470 41.56 2.50 -28.51
N ILE A 471 41.12 1.59 -29.37
CA ILE A 471 41.20 0.12 -29.17
C ILE A 471 42.64 -0.41 -29.25
N ASN A 472 43.59 0.36 -29.78
CA ASN A 472 44.97 -0.08 -30.00
C ASN A 472 45.73 -0.43 -28.70
N ASP A 473 45.22 -0.05 -27.53
CA ASP A 473 45.84 -0.35 -26.23
C ASP A 473 45.45 -1.71 -25.63
N PHE A 474 44.59 -2.50 -26.29
CA PHE A 474 44.07 -3.75 -25.72
C PHE A 474 43.99 -4.90 -26.74
N GLN A 475 44.69 -6.01 -26.49
CA GLN A 475 44.40 -7.30 -27.13
C GLN A 475 43.04 -7.80 -26.63
N ILE A 476 42.05 -7.91 -27.54
CA ILE A 476 40.71 -8.42 -27.25
C ILE A 476 40.51 -9.69 -28.09
N ASN A 477 40.38 -10.84 -27.43
CA ASN A 477 39.87 -12.06 -28.05
C ASN A 477 38.34 -11.96 -28.11
N ILE A 478 37.80 -11.53 -29.25
CA ILE A 478 36.37 -11.49 -29.49
C ILE A 478 35.92 -12.93 -29.77
N ILE A 479 35.16 -13.52 -28.85
CA ILE A 479 34.40 -14.74 -29.13
C ILE A 479 33.06 -14.28 -29.70
N ASP A 480 32.94 -14.27 -31.03
CA ASP A 480 31.64 -14.13 -31.67
C ASP A 480 30.80 -15.36 -31.31
N LYS A 481 29.76 -15.16 -30.49
CA LYS A 481 28.71 -16.15 -30.35
C LYS A 481 27.83 -16.08 -31.59
N GLU A 482 27.90 -17.11 -32.42
CA GLU A 482 26.94 -17.38 -33.49
C GLU A 482 25.50 -17.24 -32.99
N LYS A 483 24.70 -16.49 -33.74
CA LYS A 483 23.24 -16.47 -33.60
C LYS A 483 22.68 -17.81 -34.08
N ASN A 484 22.47 -18.75 -33.18
CA ASN A 484 21.64 -19.93 -33.47
C ASN A 484 20.21 -19.72 -32.95
N ASN A 485 19.30 -19.36 -33.86
CA ASN A 485 18.23 -20.26 -34.34
C ASN A 485 17.22 -19.48 -35.20
N LEU A 486 17.09 -19.91 -36.46
CA LEU A 486 16.02 -19.54 -37.38
C LEU A 486 14.72 -20.22 -36.96
N TYR A 487 13.71 -19.43 -36.63
CA TYR A 487 12.33 -19.89 -36.43
C TYR A 487 11.57 -19.87 -37.77
N ASN A 488 11.26 -21.05 -38.32
CA ASN A 488 10.51 -21.21 -39.58
C ASN A 488 9.01 -21.47 -39.30
N GLY A 489 8.34 -20.51 -38.67
CA GLY A 489 6.89 -20.53 -38.44
C GLY A 489 6.13 -19.50 -39.28
N LYS A 490 4.82 -19.69 -39.43
CA LYS A 490 3.87 -18.91 -40.27
C LYS A 490 3.77 -17.40 -39.97
N PHE A 491 4.55 -16.89 -39.01
CA PHE A 491 4.57 -15.50 -38.54
C PHE A 491 5.95 -14.85 -38.62
N ASN A 492 6.87 -15.38 -39.44
CA ASN A 492 8.23 -14.84 -39.65
C ASN A 492 8.26 -13.32 -39.91
N ASN A 493 7.19 -12.76 -40.50
CA ASN A 493 7.12 -11.36 -40.91
C ASN A 493 6.12 -10.49 -40.13
N GLU A 494 5.51 -10.96 -39.03
CA GLU A 494 4.55 -10.14 -38.26
C GLU A 494 4.99 -9.92 -36.80
N ILE A 495 5.43 -8.70 -36.48
CA ILE A 495 5.67 -8.28 -35.09
C ILE A 495 4.38 -7.67 -34.53
N ARG A 496 3.56 -8.48 -33.84
CA ARG A 496 2.62 -7.96 -32.83
C ARG A 496 3.22 -8.15 -31.44
N LYS A 497 3.91 -7.13 -30.93
CA LYS A 497 4.25 -7.04 -29.50
C LYS A 497 3.07 -6.45 -28.74
N ASN A 498 2.43 -7.26 -27.90
CA ASN A 498 1.53 -6.76 -26.87
C ASN A 498 2.39 -6.22 -25.71
N TRP A 499 2.66 -4.92 -25.70
CA TRP A 499 3.42 -4.26 -24.64
C TRP A 499 2.51 -4.09 -23.43
N GLY A 500 2.67 -4.93 -22.41
CA GLY A 500 1.96 -4.75 -21.13
C GLY A 500 1.99 -3.30 -20.66
N ALA A 501 0.88 -2.82 -20.10
CA ALA A 501 0.63 -1.40 -19.86
C ALA A 501 1.63 -0.73 -18.89
N SER A 502 2.28 -1.49 -17.99
CA SER A 502 3.22 -0.93 -17.00
C SER A 502 4.69 -1.12 -17.41
N PRO A 503 5.58 -0.14 -17.13
CA PRO A 503 7.02 -0.27 -17.38
C PRO A 503 7.65 -1.51 -16.72
N GLY A 504 7.15 -1.92 -15.55
CA GLY A 504 7.62 -3.12 -14.84
C GLY A 504 7.23 -4.43 -15.52
N ALA A 505 6.05 -4.51 -16.16
CA ALA A 505 5.64 -5.68 -16.93
C ALA A 505 6.47 -5.85 -18.21
N ARG A 506 6.97 -4.75 -18.80
CA ARG A 506 7.91 -4.79 -19.94
C ARG A 506 9.31 -5.23 -19.50
N ALA A 507 9.76 -4.78 -18.33
CA ALA A 507 11.05 -5.18 -17.77
C ALA A 507 11.11 -6.67 -17.42
N SER A 508 9.99 -7.27 -16.98
CA SER A 508 9.84 -8.70 -16.61
C SER A 508 10.21 -9.72 -17.69
N MET A 509 10.33 -9.31 -18.96
CA MET A 509 10.67 -10.20 -20.09
C MET A 509 12.15 -10.15 -20.49
N GLU A 510 12.96 -9.31 -19.82
CA GLU A 510 14.38 -9.11 -20.15
C GLU A 510 15.30 -9.82 -19.13
N SER A 511 16.45 -10.30 -19.59
CA SER A 511 17.55 -10.78 -18.73
C SER A 511 18.20 -9.61 -17.99
N ASP A 512 18.96 -9.89 -16.93
CA ASP A 512 19.69 -8.86 -16.18
C ASP A 512 20.60 -8.02 -17.11
N TYR A 513 20.57 -6.70 -16.95
CA TYR A 513 21.33 -5.76 -17.79
C TYR A 513 21.89 -4.61 -16.95
N PHE A 514 22.93 -3.94 -17.46
CA PHE A 514 23.44 -2.71 -16.85
C PHE A 514 22.75 -1.48 -17.46
N SER A 515 22.36 -0.53 -16.62
CA SER A 515 21.79 0.74 -17.05
C SER A 515 22.73 1.89 -16.69
N LEU A 516 23.04 2.76 -17.66
CA LEU A 516 23.78 4.00 -17.40
C LEU A 516 22.87 4.98 -16.66
N GLN A 517 23.27 5.39 -15.46
CA GLN A 517 22.52 6.26 -14.56
C GLN A 517 23.42 7.37 -13.99
N ARG A 518 22.83 8.38 -13.33
CA ARG A 518 23.61 9.38 -12.58
C ARG A 518 24.38 8.69 -11.46
N LEU A 519 25.63 9.10 -11.29
CA LEU A 519 26.51 8.56 -10.26
C LEU A 519 26.00 8.94 -8.86
N TYR A 520 25.60 10.19 -8.68
CA TYR A 520 25.08 10.71 -7.42
C TYR A 520 23.56 10.75 -7.40
N ASN A 521 23.00 10.72 -6.19
CA ASN A 521 21.58 10.97 -5.99
C ASN A 521 21.29 12.47 -6.06
N VAL A 522 20.97 12.95 -7.27
CA VAL A 522 20.82 14.38 -7.54
C VAL A 522 19.49 14.92 -7.01
N GLU A 523 19.56 15.84 -6.05
CA GLU A 523 18.40 16.56 -5.54
C GLU A 523 17.88 17.62 -6.51
N GLN A 524 16.66 17.42 -7.01
CA GLN A 524 16.01 18.30 -7.98
C GLN A 524 15.81 19.73 -7.47
N ASN A 525 15.43 19.90 -6.20
CA ASN A 525 15.25 21.22 -5.59
C ASN A 525 16.55 22.02 -5.55
N LEU A 526 17.66 21.35 -5.18
CA LEU A 526 18.98 21.97 -5.14
C LEU A 526 19.42 22.42 -6.54
N VAL A 527 19.22 21.58 -7.56
CA VAL A 527 19.52 21.94 -8.95
C VAL A 527 18.66 23.12 -9.41
N CYS A 528 17.37 23.12 -9.08
CA CYS A 528 16.45 24.22 -9.39
C CYS A 528 16.87 25.53 -8.71
N ASP A 529 17.26 25.49 -7.43
CA ASP A 529 17.73 26.66 -6.69
C ASP A 529 19.03 27.22 -7.27
N TYR A 530 19.97 26.33 -7.59
CA TYR A 530 21.23 26.71 -8.22
C TYR A 530 21.02 27.35 -9.59
N LEU A 531 20.24 26.72 -10.48
CA LEU A 531 19.95 27.27 -11.81
C LEU A 531 19.22 28.61 -11.73
N ASN A 532 18.30 28.78 -10.76
CA ASN A 532 17.64 30.07 -10.54
C ASN A 532 18.60 31.14 -10.06
N LYS A 533 19.54 30.81 -9.14
CA LYS A 533 20.57 31.75 -8.70
C LYS A 533 21.45 32.21 -9.86
N GLN A 534 22.04 31.27 -10.62
CA GLN A 534 22.89 31.60 -11.76
C GLN A 534 22.16 32.43 -12.82
N ARG A 535 20.89 32.11 -13.10
CA ARG A 535 20.05 32.89 -14.02
C ARG A 535 19.86 34.34 -13.54
N ILE A 536 19.60 34.54 -12.25
CA ILE A 536 19.41 35.87 -11.64
C ILE A 536 20.71 36.67 -11.68
N GLU A 537 21.85 36.05 -11.36
CA GLU A 537 23.17 36.69 -11.45
C GLU A 537 23.49 37.14 -12.88
N LYS A 538 23.06 36.37 -13.89
CA LYS A 538 23.14 36.75 -15.32
C LYS A 538 22.07 37.74 -15.77
N LYS A 539 21.24 38.26 -14.85
CA LYS A 539 20.11 39.18 -15.12
C LYS A 539 19.10 38.65 -16.15
N LEU A 540 18.98 37.33 -16.28
CA LEU A 540 18.04 36.68 -17.19
C LEU A 540 16.69 36.50 -16.49
N THR A 541 15.57 36.76 -17.17
CA THR A 541 14.25 36.33 -16.69
C THR A 541 14.04 34.84 -16.99
N LYS A 542 13.03 34.19 -16.40
CA LYS A 542 12.70 32.79 -16.74
C LYS A 542 12.41 32.65 -18.24
N ASN A 543 11.61 33.56 -18.80
CA ASN A 543 11.31 33.61 -20.23
C ASN A 543 12.57 33.94 -21.05
N GLY A 544 13.41 34.84 -20.56
CA GLY A 544 14.69 35.19 -21.19
C GLY A 544 15.61 33.97 -21.34
N LEU A 545 15.73 33.14 -20.30
CA LEU A 545 16.49 31.89 -20.38
C LEU A 545 15.85 30.89 -21.34
N THR A 546 14.52 30.74 -21.30
CA THR A 546 13.79 29.84 -22.23
C THR A 546 14.00 30.22 -23.70
N ASN A 547 14.05 31.52 -24.01
CA ASN A 547 14.23 32.02 -25.38
C ASN A 547 15.64 31.76 -25.94
N LEU A 548 16.61 31.38 -25.10
CA LEU A 548 17.96 30.96 -25.53
C LEU A 548 18.02 29.50 -25.97
N PHE A 549 16.93 28.75 -25.83
CA PHE A 549 16.80 27.37 -26.29
C PHE A 549 15.85 27.29 -27.50
N PRO A 550 15.94 26.23 -28.34
CA PRO A 550 15.00 26.01 -29.43
C PRO A 550 13.55 25.98 -28.93
N LYS A 551 12.58 26.36 -29.77
CA LYS A 551 11.15 26.46 -29.39
C LYS A 551 10.59 25.17 -28.75
N GLU A 552 11.12 24.01 -29.16
CA GLU A 552 10.77 22.69 -28.63
C GLU A 552 11.10 22.50 -27.14
N TYR A 553 12.05 23.29 -26.59
CA TYR A 553 12.48 23.23 -25.19
C TYR A 553 11.66 24.13 -24.26
N LYS A 554 10.67 24.86 -24.79
CA LYS A 554 9.91 25.87 -24.04
C LYS A 554 9.36 25.32 -22.72
N HIS A 555 8.78 24.11 -22.76
CA HIS A 555 8.26 23.45 -21.57
C HIS A 555 9.39 22.87 -20.71
N THR A 556 10.40 22.26 -21.34
CA THR A 556 11.55 21.59 -20.70
C THR A 556 12.35 22.54 -19.81
N VAL A 557 12.70 23.74 -20.30
CA VAL A 557 13.41 24.76 -19.49
C VAL A 557 12.56 25.20 -18.30
N GLY A 558 11.25 25.34 -18.51
CA GLY A 558 10.32 25.64 -17.43
C GLY A 558 10.21 24.53 -16.37
N HIS A 559 10.37 23.26 -16.73
CA HIS A 559 10.41 22.13 -15.79
C HIS A 559 11.67 22.16 -14.91
N TRP A 560 12.82 22.62 -15.41
CA TRP A 560 14.07 22.70 -14.63
C TRP A 560 14.04 23.76 -13.53
N LEU A 561 13.19 24.78 -13.67
CA LEU A 561 13.12 25.95 -12.77
C LEU A 561 11.94 25.90 -11.78
N ARG A 562 11.31 24.72 -11.61
CA ARG A 562 10.19 24.50 -10.69
C ARG A 562 10.57 23.53 -9.57
N LYS A 563 9.90 23.62 -8.42
CA LYS A 563 10.08 22.72 -7.26
C LYS A 563 8.86 21.83 -6.97
N ASP A 564 7.81 21.98 -7.79
CA ASP A 564 6.58 21.18 -7.68
C ASP A 564 6.74 19.83 -8.38
N PHE A 565 5.68 19.03 -8.44
CA PHE A 565 5.69 17.72 -9.11
C PHE A 565 6.02 17.80 -10.62
N GLY A 566 5.97 18.99 -11.21
CA GLY A 566 6.42 19.23 -12.57
C GLY A 566 7.93 19.49 -12.68
N GLY A 567 8.70 19.49 -11.60
CA GLY A 567 10.15 19.70 -11.65
C GLY A 567 10.88 18.57 -12.38
N SER A 568 11.94 18.89 -13.15
CA SER A 568 12.83 17.88 -13.73
C SER A 568 14.30 18.27 -13.61
N ILE A 569 15.19 17.29 -13.71
CA ILE A 569 16.65 17.49 -13.72
C ILE A 569 17.13 17.45 -15.18
N PRO A 570 17.91 18.45 -15.66
CA PRO A 570 18.43 18.43 -17.02
C PRO A 570 19.28 17.18 -17.30
N VAL A 571 19.21 16.66 -18.53
CA VAL A 571 20.12 15.59 -18.97
C VAL A 571 21.52 16.16 -19.24
N PRO A 572 22.58 15.32 -19.29
CA PRO A 572 23.94 15.80 -19.48
C PRO A 572 24.15 16.71 -20.69
N GLU A 573 23.45 16.45 -21.80
CA GLU A 573 23.54 17.25 -23.03
C GLU A 573 22.90 18.63 -22.86
N ASP A 574 21.78 18.72 -22.15
CA ASP A 574 21.14 20.00 -21.80
C ASP A 574 21.98 20.79 -20.82
N TRP A 575 22.59 20.09 -19.86
CA TRP A 575 23.48 20.70 -18.88
C TRP A 575 24.67 21.37 -19.54
N LYS A 576 25.28 20.76 -20.56
CA LYS A 576 26.37 21.39 -21.34
C LYS A 576 25.96 22.74 -21.93
N THR A 577 24.73 22.85 -22.45
CA THR A 577 24.19 24.11 -22.97
C THR A 577 23.95 25.11 -21.84
N LEU A 578 23.38 24.67 -20.71
CA LEU A 578 23.18 25.50 -19.53
C LEU A 578 24.51 26.03 -18.97
N THR A 579 25.57 25.21 -18.93
CA THR A 579 26.90 25.64 -18.48
C THR A 579 27.44 26.77 -19.32
N LYS A 580 27.28 26.71 -20.66
CA LYS A 580 27.70 27.79 -21.57
C LYS A 580 26.93 29.09 -21.34
N ILE A 581 25.64 29.00 -21.03
CA ILE A 581 24.77 30.18 -20.85
C ILE A 581 24.94 30.81 -19.45
N LEU A 582 24.97 29.97 -18.41
CA LEU A 582 24.87 30.38 -17.01
C LEU A 582 26.21 30.36 -16.26
N ASN A 583 27.30 29.95 -16.92
CA ASN A 583 28.62 29.78 -16.33
C ASN A 583 28.58 28.90 -15.07
N ILE A 584 28.06 27.69 -15.24
CA ILE A 584 27.83 26.73 -14.14
C ILE A 584 29.17 26.19 -13.62
N ASP A 585 29.28 26.12 -12.30
CA ASP A 585 30.44 25.57 -11.60
C ASP A 585 30.66 24.07 -11.90
N ASN A 586 31.93 23.67 -11.97
CA ASN A 586 32.30 22.28 -12.27
C ASN A 586 31.83 21.29 -11.20
N SER A 587 31.74 21.69 -9.93
CA SER A 587 31.24 20.82 -8.85
C SER A 587 29.78 20.43 -9.06
N TYR A 588 28.93 21.38 -9.47
CA TYR A 588 27.54 21.13 -9.83
C TYR A 588 27.41 20.35 -11.13
N THR A 589 28.29 20.61 -12.11
CA THR A 589 28.36 19.81 -13.33
C THR A 589 28.70 18.35 -13.05
N ASN A 590 29.66 18.09 -12.18
CA ASN A 590 30.02 16.74 -11.76
C ASN A 590 28.86 16.07 -11.02
N TYR A 591 28.23 16.79 -10.09
CA TYR A 591 27.09 16.29 -9.33
C TYR A 591 25.92 15.87 -10.23
N VAL A 592 25.55 16.69 -11.22
CA VAL A 592 24.41 16.39 -12.10
C VAL A 592 24.73 15.39 -13.20
N CYS A 593 25.92 15.48 -13.80
CA CYS A 593 26.21 14.82 -15.08
C CYS A 593 27.10 13.60 -15.00
N LYS A 594 27.83 13.35 -13.90
CA LYS A 594 28.62 12.12 -13.78
C LYS A 594 27.70 10.91 -13.81
N THR A 595 28.14 9.88 -14.52
CA THR A 595 27.38 8.64 -14.72
C THR A 595 28.15 7.42 -14.24
N GLY A 596 27.39 6.37 -13.95
CA GLY A 596 27.90 5.01 -13.72
C GLY A 596 26.86 3.97 -14.14
N LEU A 597 27.32 2.74 -14.32
CA LEU A 597 26.46 1.60 -14.66
C LEU A 597 25.86 0.99 -13.41
N LYS A 598 24.56 0.77 -13.41
CA LYS A 598 23.84 0.08 -12.34
C LYS A 598 23.19 -1.18 -12.87
N LEU A 599 23.50 -2.33 -12.25
CA LEU A 599 22.85 -3.59 -12.59
C LEU A 599 21.35 -3.49 -12.29
N GLN A 600 20.54 -3.73 -13.31
CA GLN A 600 19.09 -3.88 -13.20
C GLN A 600 18.79 -5.36 -13.15
N THR A 601 18.38 -5.84 -11.97
CA THR A 601 17.91 -7.21 -11.83
C THR A 601 16.43 -7.26 -12.12
N VAL A 602 16.03 -8.02 -13.12
CA VAL A 602 14.61 -8.27 -13.38
C VAL A 602 14.23 -9.51 -12.58
N LYS A 603 13.38 -9.36 -11.55
CA LYS A 603 12.73 -10.55 -11.00
C LYS A 603 11.88 -11.17 -12.10
N GLN A 604 12.16 -12.42 -12.48
CA GLN A 604 11.12 -13.25 -13.09
C GLN A 604 9.93 -13.25 -12.13
N GLY A 605 8.80 -12.69 -12.55
CA GLY A 605 7.56 -12.91 -11.84
C GLY A 605 7.26 -14.40 -11.92
N GLU A 606 7.09 -15.06 -10.77
CA GLU A 606 6.44 -16.35 -10.74
C GLU A 606 5.04 -16.18 -11.36
N HIS A 607 4.89 -16.78 -12.54
CA HIS A 607 3.66 -16.98 -13.33
C HIS A 607 2.86 -15.74 -13.75
N LYS A 608 2.88 -15.46 -15.06
CA LYS A 608 1.68 -15.43 -15.92
C LYS A 608 2.09 -15.87 -17.33
N LEU A 609 1.76 -17.10 -17.69
CA LEU A 609 1.90 -17.55 -19.08
C LEU A 609 0.75 -16.94 -19.91
N PRO A 610 1.01 -16.55 -21.17
CA PRO A 610 -0.02 -16.02 -22.08
C PRO A 610 -1.18 -16.98 -22.40
N ASP A 611 -1.13 -18.24 -21.94
CA ASP A 611 -2.17 -19.25 -22.14
C ASP A 611 -3.42 -19.01 -21.27
N ASP A 612 -3.36 -18.13 -20.27
CA ASP A 612 -4.46 -17.82 -19.34
C ASP A 612 -5.54 -16.86 -19.92
N PHE A 613 -5.46 -16.47 -21.20
CA PHE A 613 -6.43 -15.57 -21.85
C PHE A 613 -6.86 -16.02 -23.24
N VAL A 614 -7.38 -17.25 -23.38
CA VAL A 614 -8.33 -17.56 -24.47
C VAL A 614 -9.44 -18.48 -23.92
N PRO A 615 -10.72 -18.12 -24.06
CA PRO A 615 -11.81 -19.04 -23.72
C PRO A 615 -11.75 -20.28 -24.62
N LEU A 616 -11.74 -21.45 -24.01
CA LEU A 616 -11.98 -22.75 -24.64
C LEU A 616 -13.36 -22.77 -25.31
N LYS A 617 -13.46 -22.27 -26.54
CA LYS A 617 -14.54 -22.61 -27.48
C LYS A 617 -13.95 -22.72 -28.89
N ASN A 618 -14.14 -23.91 -29.47
CA ASN A 618 -13.78 -24.37 -30.81
C ASN A 618 -12.42 -25.06 -30.95
N LEU A 619 -12.30 -26.21 -30.29
CA LEU A 619 -11.24 -27.21 -30.51
C LEU A 619 -11.55 -28.19 -31.67
N ASN A 620 -12.50 -27.91 -32.57
CA ASN A 620 -12.98 -28.89 -33.57
C ASN A 620 -12.98 -28.43 -35.04
N LYS A 621 -12.00 -27.64 -35.48
CA LYS A 621 -11.76 -27.41 -36.92
C LYS A 621 -10.29 -27.07 -37.15
N PHE A 622 -9.40 -28.06 -37.12
CA PHE A 622 -8.12 -28.10 -37.88
C PHE A 622 -7.42 -29.47 -37.69
N SER A 623 -8.21 -30.56 -37.66
CA SER A 623 -7.72 -31.94 -37.75
C SER A 623 -7.96 -32.53 -39.15
N MET A 624 -7.94 -31.70 -40.19
CA MET A 624 -7.98 -32.18 -41.57
C MET A 624 -7.13 -31.25 -42.44
N LEU A 625 -6.13 -31.88 -43.09
CA LEU A 625 -5.31 -31.41 -44.21
C LEU A 625 -4.06 -30.62 -43.78
N PHE A 626 -2.86 -30.96 -44.27
CA PHE A 626 -2.42 -30.77 -45.66
C PHE A 626 -2.71 -29.34 -46.16
#